data_AF-A0A7V9M325-F1
#
_entry.id   AF-A0A7V9M325-F1
#
_cell.length_a   1.000
_cell.length_b   1.000
_cell.length_c   1.000
_cell.angle_alpha   90.00
_cell.angle_beta   90.00
_cell.angle_gamma   90.00
#
_symmetry.space_group_name_H-M   'P 1'
#
loop_
_entity.id
_entity.type
_entity.pdbx_description
1 polymer ?
#
loop_
_entity_poly.entity_id
_entity_poly.type
_entity_poly.pdbx_seq_one_letter_code
_entity_poly.pdbx_strand_id
1 'polypeptide(L)' 'MDDQIELTNNLLDQISEDDLFHKEVIYPWGGKAPFGEAIISTSIKFLSGYKLQLFSLIRLCTDQKLGTADAWFLTE' A
#
# COMPACT_ATOMS: atom_id res chain seq x y z
N MET A 1 8.63 4.03 -12.79
CA MET A 1 7.77 3.13 -11.99
C MET A 1 8.61 1.97 -11.48
N ASP A 2 9.31 1.27 -12.37
CA ASP A 2 10.21 0.18 -12.03
C ASP A 2 11.29 0.58 -11.00
N ASP A 3 11.98 1.71 -11.18
CA ASP A 3 12.98 2.21 -10.23
C ASP A 3 12.41 2.47 -8.82
N GLN A 4 11.14 2.88 -8.73
CA GLN A 4 10.48 3.17 -7.45
C GLN A 4 10.05 1.88 -6.74
N ILE A 5 9.63 0.88 -7.52
CA ILE A 5 9.34 -0.46 -7.03
C ILE A 5 10.63 -1.11 -6.51
N GLU A 6 11.71 -1.03 -7.29
CA GLU A 6 13.02 -1.56 -6.90
C GLU A 6 13.51 -0.90 -5.61
N LEU A 7 13.46 0.43 -5.51
CA LEU A 7 13.82 1.14 -4.29
C LEU A 7 12.96 0.72 -3.10
N THR A 8 11.65 0.56 -3.28
CA THR A 8 10.73 0.15 -2.21
C THR A 8 11.06 -1.25 -1.73
N ASN A 9 11.31 -2.19 -2.64
CA ASN A 9 11.70 -3.56 -2.29
C ASN A 9 13.03 -3.56 -1.51
N ASN A 10 14.04 -2.84 -2.00
CA ASN A 10 15.32 -2.71 -1.32
C ASN A 10 15.20 -2.12 0.09
N LEU A 11 14.26 -1.20 0.32
CA LEU A 11 14.00 -0.64 1.65
C LEU A 11 13.26 -1.62 2.57
N LEU A 12 12.31 -2.39 2.04
CA LEU A 12 11.55 -3.39 2.81
C LEU A 12 12.42 -4.59 3.19
N ASP A 13 13.35 -5.01 2.32
CA ASP A 13 14.29 -6.11 2.58
C ASP A 13 15.27 -5.81 3.72
N GLN A 14 15.44 -4.53 4.08
CA GLN A 14 16.27 -4.11 5.21
C GLN A 14 15.54 -4.18 6.55
N ILE A 15 14.25 -4.50 6.57
CA ILE A 15 13.42 -4.55 7.79
C ILE A 15 13.45 -5.95 8.37
N SER A 16 13.98 -6.11 9.58
CA SER A 16 13.91 -7.38 10.28
C SER A 16 12.53 -7.64 10.88
N GLU A 17 12.20 -8.89 11.17
CA GLU A 17 10.97 -9.22 11.88
C GLU A 17 10.93 -8.57 13.27
N ASP A 18 12.06 -8.50 13.97
CA ASP A 18 12.17 -7.82 15.26
C ASP A 18 11.84 -6.32 15.16
N ASP A 19 12.28 -5.66 14.09
CA ASP A 19 11.95 -4.26 13.84
C ASP A 19 10.43 -4.06 13.70
N LEU A 20 9.71 -4.98 13.06
CA LEU A 20 8.26 -4.85 12.86
C LEU A 20 7.50 -4.77 14.18
N PHE A 21 7.95 -5.52 15.19
CA PHE A 21 7.28 -5.61 16.49
C PHE A 21 7.79 -4.61 17.51
N HIS A 22 9.10 -4.30 17.52
CA HIS A 22 9.73 -3.57 18.62
C HIS A 22 10.22 -2.17 18.25
N LYS A 23 10.44 -1.88 16.97
CA LYS A 23 10.86 -0.53 16.55
C LYS A 23 9.65 0.39 16.58
N GLU A 24 9.74 1.47 17.34
CA GLU A 24 8.75 2.55 17.29
C GLU A 24 9.10 3.56 16.19
N VAL A 25 8.08 4.03 15.49
CA VAL A 25 8.19 5.13 14.52
C VAL A 25 7.20 6.23 14.82
N ILE A 26 7.50 7.44 14.36
CA ILE A 26 6.63 8.61 14.51
C ILE A 26 5.93 8.84 13.17
N TYR A 27 4.61 8.96 13.20
CA TYR A 27 3.85 9.32 12.00
C TYR A 27 4.17 10.76 11.56
N PRO A 28 4.10 11.08 10.25
CA PRO A 28 4.30 12.45 9.77
C PRO A 28 3.37 13.50 10.41
N TRP A 29 2.18 13.08 10.84
CA TRP A 29 1.17 13.91 11.52
C TRP A 29 1.25 13.85 13.05
N GLY A 30 2.28 13.20 13.60
CA GLY A 30 2.45 12.98 15.04
C GLY A 30 1.76 11.71 15.55
N GLY A 31 2.16 11.29 16.74
CA GLY A 31 1.81 9.98 17.31
C GLY A 31 2.87 8.92 16.99
N LYS A 32 2.93 7.89 17.83
CA LYS A 32 3.87 6.77 17.71
C LYS A 32 3.12 5.47 17.47
N ALA A 33 3.76 4.54 16.77
CA ALA A 33 3.29 3.18 16.62
C ALA A 33 4.47 2.22 16.40
N PRO A 34 4.29 0.91 16.69
CA PRO A 34 5.19 -0.12 16.19
C PRO A 34 5.34 -0.04 14.67
N PHE A 35 6.54 -0.34 14.16
CA PHE A 35 6.86 -0.10 12.77
C PHE A 35 5.96 -0.90 11.82
N GLY A 36 5.65 -2.17 12.15
CA GLY A 36 4.73 -2.98 11.37
C GLY A 36 3.32 -2.36 11.28
N GLU A 37 2.80 -1.84 12.39
CA GLU A 37 1.52 -1.14 12.40
C GLU A 37 1.57 0.13 11.53
N ALA A 38 2.66 0.88 11.62
CA ALA A 38 2.83 2.10 10.85
C ALA A 38 2.85 1.83 9.34
N ILE A 39 3.52 0.76 8.88
CA ILE A 39 3.54 0.34 7.46
C ILE A 39 2.11 0.02 6.98
N ILE A 40 1.33 -0.71 7.78
CA ILE A 40 -0.06 -1.02 7.45
C ILE A 40 -0.89 0.26 7.37
N SER A 41 -0.78 1.12 8.39
CA SER A 41 -1.61 2.32 8.53
C SER A 41 -1.27 3.43 7.54
N THR A 42 -0.08 3.39 6.94
CA THR A 42 0.37 4.34 5.92
C THR A 42 0.38 3.66 4.55
N SER A 43 1.48 3.04 4.16
CA SER A 43 1.71 2.54 2.81
C SER A 43 0.59 1.62 2.32
N ILE A 44 0.23 0.60 3.09
CA ILE A 44 -0.72 -0.44 2.62
C ILE A 44 -2.15 0.09 2.52
N LYS A 45 -2.65 0.79 3.55
CA LYS A 45 -4.00 1.36 3.53
C LYS A 45 -4.18 2.38 2.41
N PHE A 46 -3.22 3.28 2.24
CA PHE A 46 -3.32 4.32 1.22
C PHE A 46 -3.23 3.74 -0.19
N LEU A 47 -2.26 2.85 -0.47
CA LEU A 47 -2.14 2.20 -1.78
C LEU A 47 -3.39 1.38 -2.13
N SER A 48 -3.91 0.60 -1.17
CA SER A 48 -5.14 -0.18 -1.38
C SER A 48 -6.33 0.72 -1.65
N GLY A 49 -6.45 1.83 -0.92
CA GLY A 49 -7.50 2.84 -1.14
C GLY A 49 -7.43 3.46 -2.54
N TYR A 50 -6.23 3.85 -2.98
CA TYR A 50 -6.04 4.41 -4.33
C TYR A 50 -6.34 3.38 -5.44
N LYS A 51 -5.93 2.11 -5.28
CA LYS A 51 -6.29 1.04 -6.23
C LYS A 51 -7.81 0.89 -6.34
N LEU A 52 -8.54 0.89 -5.23
CA LEU A 52 -10.01 0.79 -5.24
C LEU A 52 -10.69 2.02 -5.88
N GLN A 53 -10.14 3.22 -5.68
CA GLN A 53 -10.63 4.43 -6.33
C GLN A 53 -10.41 4.36 -7.85
N LEU A 54 -9.22 3.96 -8.29
CA LEU A 54 -8.91 3.78 -9.71
C LEU A 54 -9.83 2.71 -10.35
N PHE A 55 -10.02 1.59 -9.67
CA PHE A 55 -10.94 0.54 -10.12
C PHE A 55 -12.38 1.05 -10.26
N SER A 56 -12.85 1.88 -9.33
CA SER A 56 -14.18 2.49 -9.40
C SER A 56 -14.30 3.41 -10.62
N LEU A 57 -13.25 4.16 -10.97
CA LEU A 57 -13.22 4.97 -12.18
C LEU A 57 -13.25 4.13 -13.45
N ILE A 58 -12.45 3.05 -13.50
CA ILE A 58 -12.45 2.13 -14.65
C ILE A 58 -13.86 1.56 -14.87
N ARG A 59 -14.54 1.15 -13.80
CA ARG A 59 -15.93 0.65 -13.85
C ARG A 59 -16.92 1.66 -14.41
N LEU A 60 -16.70 2.95 -14.18
CA LEU A 60 -17.57 4.01 -14.72
C LEU A 60 -17.30 4.28 -16.21
N CYS A 61 -16.14 3.90 -16.72
CA CYS A 61 -15.71 4.13 -18.09
C CYS A 61 -15.89 2.90 -19.01
N THR A 62 -16.46 1.80 -18.52
CA THR A 62 -16.62 0.55 -19.27
C THR A 62 -18.01 -0.03 -19.08
N ASP A 63 -18.53 -0.67 -20.13
CA ASP A 63 -19.78 -1.45 -20.06
C ASP A 63 -19.57 -2.86 -19.49
N GLN A 64 -18.31 -3.24 -19.22
CA GLN A 64 -17.96 -4.53 -18.64
C GLN A 64 -18.40 -4.62 -17.17
N LYS A 65 -18.99 -5.76 -16.80
CA LYS A 65 -19.30 -6.07 -15.40
C LYS A 65 -18.05 -6.55 -14.67
N LEU A 66 -17.27 -5.60 -14.17
CA LEU A 66 -16.09 -5.88 -13.36
C LEU A 66 -16.48 -6.17 -11.89
N GLY A 67 -15.86 -7.19 -11.31
CA GLY A 67 -15.96 -7.60 -9.92
C GLY A 67 -14.70 -7.28 -9.12
N THR A 68 -14.73 -7.54 -7.81
CA THR A 68 -13.64 -7.17 -6.88
C THR A 68 -12.29 -7.81 -7.25
N ALA A 69 -12.30 -9.00 -7.86
CA ALA A 69 -11.06 -9.65 -8.29
C ALA A 69 -10.35 -8.85 -9.41
N ASP A 70 -11.11 -8.20 -10.29
CA ASP A 70 -10.58 -7.43 -11.41
C ASP A 70 -9.87 -6.15 -10.94
N ALA A 71 -10.18 -5.68 -9.72
CA ALA A 71 -9.50 -4.54 -9.13
C ALA A 71 -7.99 -4.76 -9.06
N TRP A 72 -7.53 -5.99 -8.80
CA TRP A 72 -6.11 -6.27 -8.67
C TRP A 72 -5.38 -6.26 -10.00
N PHE A 73 -6.00 -6.80 -11.06
CA PHE A 73 -5.38 -6.92 -12.38
C PHE A 73 -5.45 -5.65 -13.22
N LEU A 74 -6.47 -4.81 -13.00
CA LEU A 74 -6.71 -3.62 -13.83
C LEU A 74 -6.11 -2.33 -13.24
N THR A 75 -5.42 -2.41 -12.10
CA THR A 75 -4.85 -1.24 -11.41
C THR A 75 -3.38 -1.44 -11.02
N GLU A 76 -2.66 -2.24 -11.80
CA GLU A 76 -1.20 -2.44 -11.70
C GLU A 76 -0.42 -1.57 -12.69
#